data_AF-A0A832CM96-F1
#
_entry.id   AF-A0A832CM96-F1
#
_cell.length_a   1.000
_cell.length_b   1.000
_cell.length_c   1.000
_cell.angle_alpha   90.00
_cell.angle_beta   90.00
_cell.angle_gamma   90.00
#
_symmetry.space_group_name_H-M   'P 1'
#
loop_
_entity.id
_entity.type
_entity.pdbx_description
1 polymer ?
#
loop_
_entity_poly.entity_id
_entity_poly.type
_entity_poly.pdbx_seq_one_letter_code
_entity_poly.pdbx_strand_id
1 'polypeptide(L)'
;MPLSETAEALARYLGLRDAERGCYDSEIRTDLGLTPEAYEAAIGELADYALVGPALAGVGESLACVALTEAGRNAVARDFAPDSLPLTPGALAHNPIVAASWAIDRIAGAQELPRERMPLVAEIVRAVEGLLPIAGECMPPEAMETVQAAAEALIAEVRREEPRP
;
A
#
# COMPACT_ATOMS: atom_id res chain seq x y z
N MET A 1 3.39 -5.92 4.79
CA MET A 1 4.21 -6.32 3.63
C MET A 1 5.51 -5.57 3.70
N PRO A 2 6.67 -6.21 3.52
CA PRO A 2 7.90 -5.46 3.31
C PRO A 2 7.88 -4.82 1.91
N LEU A 3 8.47 -3.64 1.80
CA LEU A 3 8.77 -3.04 0.51
C LEU A 3 9.85 -3.88 -0.19
N SER A 4 9.99 -3.77 -1.51
CA SER A 4 11.18 -4.31 -2.18
C SER A 4 12.46 -3.67 -1.64
N GLU A 5 13.58 -4.40 -1.65
CA GLU A 5 14.88 -3.86 -1.22
C GLU A 5 15.24 -2.58 -1.98
N THR A 6 14.87 -2.50 -3.26
CA THR A 6 15.06 -1.32 -4.10
C THR A 6 14.20 -0.14 -3.63
N ALA A 7 12.93 -0.36 -3.31
CA ALA A 7 12.05 0.68 -2.77
C ALA A 7 12.51 1.17 -1.39
N GLU A 8 12.95 0.27 -0.51
CA GLU A 8 13.53 0.66 0.78
C GLU A 8 14.81 1.48 0.61
N ALA A 9 15.72 1.05 -0.28
CA ALA A 9 16.97 1.77 -0.56
C ALA A 9 16.69 3.17 -1.12
N LEU A 10 15.72 3.29 -2.02
CA LEU A 10 15.29 4.57 -2.58
C LEU A 10 14.68 5.48 -1.52
N ALA A 11 13.75 4.98 -0.70
CA ALA A 11 13.12 5.75 0.36
C ALA A 11 14.14 6.20 1.43
N ARG A 12 15.08 5.33 1.82
CA ARG A 12 16.20 5.69 2.73
C ARG A 12 17.10 6.74 2.08
N TYR A 13 17.43 6.61 0.80
CA TYR A 13 18.21 7.59 0.05
C TYR A 13 17.55 8.97 0.07
N LEU A 14 16.25 9.04 -0.22
CA LEU A 14 15.49 10.28 -0.15
C LEU A 14 15.44 10.85 1.28
N GLY A 15 15.36 9.99 2.31
CA GLY A 15 15.34 10.41 3.71
C GLY A 15 16.67 10.96 4.24
N LEU A 16 17.79 10.64 3.58
CA LEU A 16 19.11 11.20 3.88
C LEU A 16 19.36 12.56 3.21
N ARG A 17 18.57 12.89 2.18
CA ARG A 17 18.65 14.16 1.44
C ARG A 17 17.63 15.15 2.00
N ASP A 18 17.80 16.43 1.67
CA ASP A 18 16.95 17.52 2.16
C ASP A 18 15.48 17.26 1.79
N ALA A 19 14.67 16.92 2.79
CA ALA A 19 13.31 16.41 2.63
C ALA A 19 12.34 17.42 1.98
N GLU A 20 12.67 18.70 1.98
CA GLU A 20 11.83 19.76 1.42
C GLU A 20 12.09 20.04 -0.07
N ARG A 21 13.28 19.70 -0.57
CA ARG A 21 13.68 19.98 -1.97
C ARG A 21 13.47 18.81 -2.93
N GLY A 22 13.39 17.59 -2.40
CA GLY A 22 13.33 16.36 -3.20
C GLY A 22 14.65 16.07 -3.93
N CYS A 23 14.65 15.03 -4.76
CA CYS A 23 15.77 14.62 -5.59
C CYS A 23 15.32 14.37 -7.04
N TYR A 24 16.18 14.69 -8.00
CA TYR A 24 15.90 14.43 -9.41
C TYR A 24 15.99 12.94 -9.73
N ASP A 25 15.10 12.45 -10.59
CA ASP A 25 15.06 11.04 -11.03
C ASP A 25 16.42 10.56 -11.60
N SER A 26 17.12 11.44 -12.33
CA SER A 26 18.44 11.14 -12.88
C SER A 26 19.53 10.99 -11.81
N GLU A 27 19.47 11.80 -10.75
CA GLU A 27 20.40 11.73 -9.62
C GLU A 27 20.16 10.45 -8.82
N ILE A 28 18.89 10.16 -8.48
CA ILE A 28 18.52 8.95 -7.73
C ILE A 28 19.00 7.69 -8.46
N ARG A 29 18.73 7.59 -9.77
CA ARG A 29 19.14 6.44 -10.58
C ARG A 29 20.65 6.28 -10.65
N THR A 30 21.38 7.38 -10.79
CA THR A 30 22.85 7.36 -10.90
C THR A 30 23.47 6.94 -9.57
N ASP A 31 23.04 7.54 -8.46
CA ASP A 31 23.62 7.32 -7.14
C ASP A 31 23.31 5.92 -6.59
N LEU A 32 22.14 5.37 -6.91
CA LEU A 32 21.72 4.02 -6.51
C LEU A 32 22.06 2.94 -7.55
N GLY A 33 22.62 3.32 -8.71
CA GLY A 33 22.96 2.37 -9.78
C GLY A 33 21.76 1.64 -10.37
N LEU A 34 20.60 2.29 -10.43
CA LEU A 34 19.34 1.68 -10.89
C LEU A 34 19.18 1.79 -12.40
N THR A 35 18.65 0.73 -13.02
CA THR A 35 18.12 0.84 -14.38
C THR A 35 16.83 1.67 -14.37
N PRO A 36 16.41 2.25 -15.51
CA PRO A 36 15.13 2.95 -15.60
C PRO A 36 13.97 2.08 -15.12
N GLU A 37 13.93 0.80 -15.49
CA GLU A 37 12.85 -0.12 -15.13
C GLU A 37 12.81 -0.40 -13.63
N ALA A 38 13.98 -0.60 -12.99
CA ALA A 38 14.07 -0.81 -11.56
C ALA A 38 13.65 0.44 -10.76
N TYR A 39 13.98 1.63 -11.27
CA TYR A 39 13.55 2.89 -10.69
C TYR A 39 12.03 3.09 -10.77
N GLU A 40 11.45 2.94 -11.96
CA GLU A 40 10.01 3.10 -12.17
C GLU A 40 9.21 2.09 -11.33
N ALA A 41 9.68 0.85 -11.23
CA ALA A 41 9.05 -0.15 -10.37
C ALA A 41 9.10 0.25 -8.88
N ALA A 42 10.25 0.71 -8.39
CA ALA A 42 10.42 1.13 -7.01
C ALA A 42 9.64 2.41 -6.67
N ILE A 43 9.61 3.38 -7.57
CA ILE A 43 8.80 4.61 -7.42
C ILE A 43 7.31 4.30 -7.46
N GLY A 44 6.88 3.43 -8.38
CA GLY A 44 5.50 2.96 -8.43
C GLY A 44 5.07 2.31 -7.13
N GLU A 45 5.90 1.40 -6.60
CA GLU A 45 5.67 0.75 -5.31
C GLU A 45 5.59 1.77 -4.16
N LEU A 46 6.54 2.70 -4.05
CA LEU A 46 6.50 3.72 -3.01
C LEU A 46 5.30 4.68 -3.15
N ALA A 47 4.90 5.00 -4.38
CA ALA A 47 3.74 5.83 -4.68
C ALA A 47 2.44 5.11 -4.36
N ASP A 48 2.39 3.79 -4.55
CA ASP A 48 1.27 2.97 -4.10
C ASP A 48 1.06 3.17 -2.60
N TYR A 49 2.11 3.04 -1.78
CA TYR A 49 2.04 3.34 -0.34
C TYR A 49 2.01 4.85 -0.01
N ALA A 50 1.81 5.74 -0.98
CA ALA A 50 1.83 7.20 -0.78
C ALA A 50 3.05 7.72 0.01
N LEU A 51 4.19 7.01 -0.06
CA LEU A 51 5.42 7.36 0.67
C LEU A 51 6.23 8.42 -0.07
N VAL A 52 6.03 8.54 -1.38
CA VAL A 52 6.68 9.54 -2.23
C VAL A 52 5.64 10.37 -2.99
N GLY A 53 6.03 11.58 -3.35
CA GLY A 53 5.24 12.48 -4.19
C GLY A 53 6.13 13.49 -4.92
N PRO A 54 5.54 14.30 -5.81
CA PRO A 54 6.28 15.37 -6.47
C PRO A 54 6.79 16.37 -5.44
N ALA A 55 8.07 16.76 -5.56
CA ALA A 55 8.58 17.90 -4.81
C ALA A 55 7.98 19.20 -5.38
N LEU A 56 7.54 20.11 -4.51
CA LEU A 56 7.10 21.44 -4.95
C LEU A 56 8.31 22.23 -5.42
N ALA A 57 8.63 22.11 -6.69
CA ALA A 57 9.64 22.93 -7.34
C ALA A 57 9.08 24.36 -7.48
N GLY A 58 9.93 25.37 -7.27
CA GLY A 58 9.53 26.77 -7.44
C GLY A 58 8.95 27.04 -8.84
N VAL A 59 8.19 28.13 -8.98
CA VAL A 59 7.52 28.50 -10.25
C VAL A 59 8.52 28.46 -11.42
N GLY A 60 8.36 27.48 -12.31
CA GLY A 60 9.18 27.33 -13.53
C GLY A 60 10.06 26.06 -13.60
N GLU A 61 10.13 25.25 -12.55
CA GLU A 61 10.91 24.01 -12.57
C GLU A 61 10.05 22.79 -13.00
N SER A 62 10.59 22.03 -13.95
CA SER A 62 9.95 20.87 -14.56
C SER A 62 9.99 19.64 -13.65
N LEU A 63 8.80 19.22 -13.19
CA LEU A 63 8.19 17.87 -13.04
C LEU A 63 9.00 16.59 -12.71
N ALA A 64 10.32 16.59 -12.55
CA ALA A 64 11.11 15.35 -12.38
C ALA A 64 11.84 15.27 -11.03
N CYS A 65 11.24 15.81 -9.97
CA CYS A 65 11.79 15.79 -8.62
C CYS A 65 10.83 15.05 -7.67
N VAL A 66 11.35 14.07 -6.96
CA VAL A 66 10.60 13.22 -6.03
C VAL A 66 11.06 13.48 -4.60
N ALA A 67 10.11 13.58 -3.68
CA ALA A 67 10.37 13.73 -2.25
C ALA A 67 9.57 12.73 -1.42
N LEU A 68 10.04 12.43 -0.20
CA LEU A 68 9.24 11.70 0.78
C LEU A 68 8.06 12.56 1.23
N THR A 69 6.88 11.95 1.26
CA THR A 69 5.72 12.51 1.96
C THR A 69 5.94 12.45 3.48
N GLU A 70 5.01 12.99 4.27
CA GLU A 70 5.03 12.80 5.72
C GLU A 70 4.95 11.32 6.11
N ALA A 71 4.12 10.54 5.42
CA ALA A 71 4.03 9.10 5.59
C ALA A 71 5.35 8.41 5.25
N GLY A 72 5.99 8.80 4.14
CA GLY A 72 7.33 8.33 3.75
C GLY A 72 8.38 8.57 4.82
N ARG A 73 8.45 9.78 5.38
CA ARG A 73 9.39 10.12 6.45
C ARG A 73 9.16 9.30 7.72
N ASN A 74 7.89 9.11 8.10
CA ASN A 74 7.56 8.27 9.25
C ASN A 74 7.93 6.81 9.03
N ALA A 75 7.64 6.26 7.85
CA ALA A 75 8.01 4.89 7.49
C ALA A 75 9.52 4.67 7.55
N VAL A 76 10.32 5.59 6.98
CA VAL A 76 11.80 5.53 7.05
C VAL A 76 12.29 5.64 8.49
N ALA A 77 11.76 6.57 9.29
CA ALA A 77 12.16 6.75 10.69
C ALA A 77 11.88 5.53 11.57
N ARG A 78 10.89 4.72 11.20
CA ARG A 78 10.50 3.48 11.88
C ARG A 78 11.08 2.22 11.23
N ASP A 79 12.03 2.38 10.33
CA ASP A 79 12.67 1.30 9.58
C ASP A 79 11.67 0.36 8.90
N PHE A 80 10.63 0.95 8.30
CA PHE A 80 9.54 0.25 7.60
C PHE A 80 8.87 -0.84 8.44
N ALA A 81 8.73 -0.62 9.76
CA ALA A 81 7.97 -1.50 10.64
C ALA A 81 6.59 -1.84 10.03
N PRO A 82 6.05 -3.06 10.24
CA PRO A 82 4.84 -3.52 9.54
C PRO A 82 3.60 -2.61 9.69
N ASP A 83 3.54 -1.81 10.75
CA ASP A 83 2.46 -0.88 11.08
C ASP A 83 2.76 0.58 10.65
N SER A 84 3.93 0.83 10.07
CA SER A 84 4.37 2.15 9.59
C SER A 84 4.00 2.43 8.14
N LEU A 85 3.71 1.39 7.35
CA LEU A 85 3.28 1.52 5.96
C LEU A 85 1.77 1.81 5.91
N PRO A 86 1.36 2.92 5.29
CA PRO A 86 -0.06 3.25 5.18
C PRO A 86 -0.76 2.30 4.21
N LEU A 87 -2.05 2.07 4.45
CA LEU A 87 -2.88 1.24 3.59
C LEU A 87 -3.65 2.13 2.64
N THR A 88 -3.23 2.11 1.39
CA THR A 88 -3.78 2.88 0.28
C THR A 88 -4.41 1.93 -0.74
N PRO A 89 -5.28 2.42 -1.64
CA PRO A 89 -5.83 1.58 -2.70
C PRO A 89 -4.74 0.92 -3.55
N GLY A 90 -3.68 1.66 -3.91
CA GLY A 90 -2.54 1.13 -4.68
C GLY A 90 -1.79 0.01 -3.96
N ALA A 91 -1.53 0.17 -2.66
CA ALA A 91 -0.88 -0.86 -1.85
C ALA A 91 -1.74 -2.14 -1.74
N LEU A 92 -3.06 -1.98 -1.65
CA LEU A 92 -3.99 -3.11 -1.60
C LEU A 92 -4.13 -3.81 -2.96
N ALA A 93 -4.13 -3.07 -4.06
CA ALA A 93 -4.22 -3.62 -5.41
C ALA A 93 -3.03 -4.55 -5.74
N HIS A 94 -1.84 -4.21 -5.27
CA HIS A 94 -0.63 -5.03 -5.45
C HIS A 94 -0.53 -6.21 -4.48
N ASN A 95 -1.31 -6.24 -3.39
CA ASN A 95 -1.38 -7.41 -2.54
C ASN A 95 -2.79 -7.71 -2.00
N PRO A 96 -3.54 -8.56 -2.72
CA PRO A 96 -4.89 -8.93 -2.31
C PRO A 96 -4.94 -9.71 -0.99
N ILE A 97 -3.90 -10.49 -0.66
CA ILE A 97 -3.86 -11.25 0.61
C ILE A 97 -3.78 -10.31 1.80
N VAL A 98 -2.98 -9.25 1.71
CA VAL A 98 -2.86 -8.23 2.77
C VAL A 98 -4.11 -7.36 2.84
N ALA A 99 -4.73 -7.03 1.70
CA ALA A 99 -6.02 -6.35 1.67
C ALA A 99 -7.12 -7.15 2.41
N ALA A 100 -7.21 -8.45 2.12
CA ALA A 100 -8.16 -9.33 2.79
C ALA A 100 -7.83 -9.53 4.27
N SER A 101 -6.55 -9.76 4.62
CA SER A 101 -6.12 -9.98 6.01
C SER A 101 -6.35 -8.74 6.88
N TRP A 102 -6.07 -7.54 6.37
CA TRP A 102 -6.33 -6.29 7.07
C TRP A 102 -7.81 -6.12 7.41
N ALA A 103 -8.69 -6.41 6.46
CA ALA A 103 -10.13 -6.30 6.66
C ALA A 103 -10.63 -7.35 7.67
N ILE A 104 -10.10 -8.57 7.60
CA ILE A 104 -10.39 -9.66 8.53
C ILE A 104 -9.95 -9.30 9.95
N ASP A 105 -8.71 -8.84 10.16
CA ASP A 105 -8.17 -8.55 11.49
C ASP A 105 -8.98 -7.45 12.20
N ARG A 106 -9.47 -6.45 11.47
CA ARG A 106 -10.28 -5.37 12.05
C ARG A 106 -11.71 -5.81 12.36
N ILE A 107 -12.32 -6.61 11.49
CA ILE A 107 -13.67 -7.13 11.74
C ILE A 107 -13.66 -8.19 12.85
N ALA A 108 -12.68 -9.10 12.84
CA ALA A 108 -12.50 -10.11 13.88
C ALA A 108 -12.10 -9.48 15.23
N GLY A 109 -11.32 -8.40 15.20
CA GLY A 109 -10.94 -7.63 16.39
C GLY A 109 -12.02 -6.68 16.91
N ALA A 110 -13.20 -6.62 16.30
CA ALA A 110 -14.25 -5.64 16.57
C ALA A 110 -13.73 -4.18 16.59
N GLN A 111 -12.72 -3.90 15.76
CA GLN A 111 -12.16 -2.56 15.62
C GLN A 111 -12.98 -1.80 14.58
N GLU A 112 -13.35 -0.57 14.92
CA GLU A 112 -14.05 0.32 13.99
C GLU A 112 -13.21 0.50 12.71
N LEU A 113 -13.81 0.22 11.55
CA LEU A 113 -13.14 0.45 10.29
C LEU A 113 -12.98 1.97 10.07
N PRO A 114 -11.79 2.47 9.65
CA PRO A 114 -11.56 3.90 9.48
C PRO A 114 -12.62 4.56 8.59
N ARG A 115 -13.02 5.80 8.89
CA ARG A 115 -13.98 6.55 8.04
C ARG A 115 -13.46 6.79 6.63
N GLU A 116 -12.14 6.91 6.49
CA GLU A 116 -11.44 7.09 5.21
C GLU A 116 -11.26 5.77 4.43
N ARG A 117 -11.93 4.67 4.83
CA ARG A 117 -11.81 3.38 4.15
C ARG A 117 -12.49 3.31 2.79
N MET A 118 -13.40 4.23 2.47
CA MET A 118 -14.22 4.16 1.24
C MET A 118 -13.40 3.96 -0.05
N PRO A 119 -12.24 4.63 -0.24
CA PRO A 119 -11.34 4.38 -1.36
C PRO A 119 -10.73 2.96 -1.36
N LEU A 120 -10.64 2.30 -0.20
CA LEU A 120 -10.08 0.95 -0.02
C LEU A 120 -11.13 -0.16 -0.24
N VAL A 121 -12.42 0.14 -0.09
CA VAL A 121 -13.52 -0.85 -0.16
C VAL A 121 -13.46 -1.66 -1.45
N ALA A 122 -13.30 -0.99 -2.59
CA ALA A 122 -13.27 -1.66 -3.90
C ALA A 122 -12.11 -2.65 -4.02
N GLU A 123 -10.93 -2.29 -3.51
CA GLU A 123 -9.75 -3.13 -3.56
C GLU A 123 -9.84 -4.32 -2.59
N ILE A 124 -10.39 -4.10 -1.39
CA ILE A 124 -10.65 -5.19 -0.42
C ILE A 124 -11.65 -6.19 -0.99
N VAL A 125 -12.75 -5.71 -1.58
CA VAL A 125 -13.75 -6.59 -2.22
C VAL A 125 -13.11 -7.38 -3.35
N ARG A 126 -12.39 -6.71 -4.26
CA ARG A 126 -11.70 -7.36 -5.37
C ARG A 126 -10.71 -8.42 -4.87
N ALA A 127 -9.99 -8.12 -3.80
CA ALA A 127 -9.06 -9.03 -3.18
C ALA A 127 -9.75 -10.28 -2.61
N VAL A 128 -10.82 -10.10 -1.83
CA VAL A 128 -11.60 -11.20 -1.26
C VAL A 128 -12.22 -12.06 -2.37
N GLU A 129 -12.86 -11.44 -3.37
CA GLU A 129 -13.45 -12.13 -4.52
C GLU A 129 -12.38 -12.87 -5.34
N GLY A 130 -11.17 -12.31 -5.48
CA GLY A 130 -10.05 -12.93 -6.18
C GLY A 130 -9.41 -14.11 -5.43
N LEU A 131 -9.50 -14.15 -4.11
CA LEU A 131 -8.97 -15.25 -3.29
C LEU A 131 -9.92 -16.45 -3.19
N LEU A 132 -11.23 -16.24 -3.39
CA LEU A 132 -12.24 -17.30 -3.30
C LEU A 132 -12.02 -18.49 -4.27
N PRO A 133 -11.68 -18.28 -5.56
CA PRO A 133 -11.35 -19.37 -6.46
C PRO A 133 -10.16 -20.20 -5.99
N ILE A 134 -9.11 -19.54 -5.48
CA ILE A 134 -7.89 -20.18 -4.97
C ILE A 134 -8.20 -21.02 -3.72
N ALA A 135 -9.00 -20.47 -2.82
CA ALA A 135 -9.54 -21.18 -1.67
C ALA A 135 -10.30 -22.45 -2.10
N GLY A 136 -11.13 -22.36 -3.15
CA GLY A 136 -11.89 -23.47 -3.71
C GLY A 136 -11.04 -24.62 -4.25
N GLU A 137 -9.84 -24.33 -4.75
CA GLU A 137 -8.89 -25.35 -5.22
C GLU A 137 -8.13 -26.04 -4.07
N CYS A 138 -8.01 -25.35 -2.92
CA CYS A 138 -7.17 -25.76 -1.80
C CYS A 138 -7.94 -26.36 -0.63
N MET A 139 -9.27 -26.26 -0.60
CA MET A 139 -10.10 -26.68 0.52
C MET A 139 -11.16 -27.70 0.10
N PRO A 140 -11.56 -28.59 1.02
CA PRO A 140 -12.66 -29.51 0.77
C PRO A 140 -13.98 -28.74 0.62
N PRO A 141 -14.95 -29.23 -0.18
CA PRO A 141 -16.20 -28.53 -0.46
C PRO A 141 -16.99 -28.15 0.80
N GLU A 142 -16.95 -28.98 1.85
CA GLU A 142 -17.68 -28.71 3.10
C GLU A 142 -17.10 -27.49 3.86
N ALA A 143 -15.80 -27.23 3.72
CA ALA A 143 -15.17 -26.03 4.29
C ALA A 143 -15.43 -24.78 3.44
N MET A 144 -15.61 -24.96 2.13
CA MET A 144 -15.80 -23.85 1.19
C MET A 144 -17.09 -23.06 1.40
N GLU A 145 -18.19 -23.72 1.79
CA GLU A 145 -19.42 -23.01 2.15
C GLU A 145 -19.20 -22.03 3.31
N THR A 146 -18.41 -22.43 4.31
CA THR A 146 -18.09 -21.58 5.47
C THR A 146 -17.19 -20.41 5.07
N VAL A 147 -16.19 -20.66 4.21
CA VAL A 147 -15.28 -19.63 3.71
C VAL A 147 -16.04 -18.61 2.85
N GLN A 148 -16.94 -19.07 1.99
CA GLN A 148 -17.74 -18.19 1.15
C GLN A 148 -18.71 -17.33 1.98
N ALA A 149 -19.38 -17.91 2.97
CA ALA A 149 -20.24 -17.16 3.89
C ALA A 149 -19.44 -16.10 4.68
N ALA A 150 -18.22 -16.43 5.12
CA ALA A 150 -17.35 -15.49 5.80
C ALA A 150 -16.89 -14.35 4.88
N ALA A 151 -16.56 -14.66 3.62
CA ALA A 151 -16.19 -13.67 2.60
C ALA A 151 -17.35 -12.72 2.27
N GLU A 152 -18.58 -13.24 2.12
CA GLU A 152 -19.77 -12.44 1.88
C GLU A 152 -20.08 -11.52 3.06
N ALA A 153 -19.96 -12.02 4.30
CA ALA A 153 -20.13 -11.21 5.50
C ALA A 153 -19.07 -10.09 5.60
N LEU A 154 -17.82 -10.40 5.27
CA LEU A 154 -16.71 -9.44 5.19
C LEU A 154 -16.98 -8.35 4.16
N ILE A 155 -17.36 -8.73 2.94
CA ILE A 155 -17.70 -7.78 1.86
C ILE A 155 -18.88 -6.89 2.27
N ALA A 156 -19.92 -7.47 2.87
CA ALA A 156 -21.09 -6.73 3.32
C ALA A 156 -20.73 -5.71 4.42
N GLU A 157 -19.86 -6.08 5.36
CA GLU A 157 -19.41 -5.18 6.43
C GLU A 157 -18.56 -4.03 5.90
N VAL A 158 -17.57 -4.32 5.06
CA VAL A 158 -16.66 -3.31 4.50
C VAL A 158 -17.42 -2.30 3.62
N ARG A 159 -18.48 -2.75 2.92
CA ARG A 159 -19.34 -1.89 2.08
C ARG A 159 -20.32 -1.00 2.86
N ARG A 160 -20.55 -1.23 4.15
CA ARG A 160 -21.45 -0.34 4.91
C ARG A 160 -20.86 1.06 4.95
N GLU A 161 -21.70 2.07 4.78
CA GLU A 161 -21.29 3.47 4.91
C GLU A 161 -20.93 3.80 6.37
N GLU A 162 -21.70 3.29 7.32
CA GLU A 162 -21.41 3.34 8.76
C GLU A 162 -21.04 1.95 9.29
N PRO A 163 -19.83 1.76 9.85
CA PRO A 163 -19.46 0.49 10.48
C PRO A 163 -20.31 0.26 11.73
N ARG A 164 -20.50 -1.01 12.14
CA ARG A 164 -21.17 -1.30 13.42
C ARG A 164 -20.41 -0.66 14.59
N PRO A 165 -21.13 -0.13 15.59
CA PRO A 165 -20.53 0.37 16.83
C PRO A 165 -19.91 -0.74 17.67
#